data_AF-A0A653JZA5-F1
#
_entry.id   AF-A0A653JZA5-F1
#
_cell.length_a   1.000
_cell.length_b   1.000
_cell.length_c   1.000
_cell.angle_alpha   90.00
_cell.angle_beta   90.00
_cell.angle_gamma   90.00
#
_symmetry.space_group_name_H-M   'P 1'
#
loop_
_entity.id
_entity.type
_entity.pdbx_description
1 polymer ?
#
loop_
_entity_poly.entity_id
_entity_poly.type
_entity_poly.pdbx_seq_one_letter_code
_entity_poly.pdbx_strand_id
1 'polypeptide(L)'
;MKIDPVISKTQFRLIFIFSLLSIFIGAIFDTYDETSIAINELLATEPQKWELVISSILTVGFVIVFIGLLLFKQWARKLYVYSFFPLLLIYLLPSYSSTFISGFGAIFYELGNILSTLIWGILVLPSLYQPLFSKNNE
;
A
#
# COMPACT_ATOMS: atom_id res chain seq x y z
N MET A 1 -2.57 28.31 -15.79
CA MET A 1 -3.87 27.66 -16.07
C MET A 1 -4.43 27.19 -14.74
N LYS A 2 -5.57 27.71 -14.27
CA LYS A 2 -6.26 27.10 -13.11
C LYS A 2 -6.81 25.78 -13.62
N ILE A 3 -6.19 24.68 -13.20
CA ILE A 3 -6.67 23.34 -13.52
C ILE A 3 -7.89 23.17 -12.63
N ASP A 4 -9.08 23.34 -13.20
CA ASP A 4 -10.31 23.06 -12.49
C ASP A 4 -10.25 21.60 -11.99
N PRO A 5 -10.59 21.36 -10.71
CA PRO A 5 -10.50 20.02 -10.16
C PRO A 5 -11.45 19.11 -10.93
N VAL A 6 -10.89 18.05 -11.54
CA VAL A 6 -11.62 17.04 -12.33
C VAL A 6 -12.76 16.38 -11.54
N ILE A 7 -12.70 16.44 -10.20
CA ILE A 7 -13.66 15.82 -9.30
C ILE A 7 -14.12 16.86 -8.25
N SER A 8 -15.43 16.94 -8.02
CA SER A 8 -15.99 17.79 -6.98
C SER A 8 -15.70 17.23 -5.58
N LYS A 9 -15.69 18.10 -4.56
CA LYS A 9 -15.45 17.69 -3.16
C LYS A 9 -16.44 16.63 -2.67
N THR A 10 -17.69 16.72 -3.10
CA THR A 10 -18.74 15.77 -2.71
C THR A 10 -18.52 14.41 -3.35
N GLN A 11 -18.16 14.37 -4.64
CA GLN A 11 -17.80 13.13 -5.32
C GLN A 11 -16.59 12.45 -4.67
N PHE A 12 -15.54 13.21 -4.32
CA PHE A 12 -14.39 12.67 -3.60
C PHE A 12 -14.80 12.01 -2.27
N ARG A 13 -15.63 12.68 -1.46
CA ARG A 13 -16.12 12.12 -0.18
C ARG A 13 -16.90 10.83 -0.38
N LEU A 14 -17.79 10.80 -1.37
CA LEU A 14 -18.58 9.61 -1.68
C LEU A 14 -17.69 8.44 -2.11
N ILE A 15 -16.77 8.66 -3.06
CA ILE A 15 -15.82 7.64 -3.51
C ILE A 15 -15.04 7.07 -2.31
N PHE A 16 -14.58 7.95 -1.43
CA PHE A 16 -13.76 7.56 -0.28
C PHE A 16 -14.55 6.80 0.79
N ILE A 17 -15.83 7.14 1.00
CA ILE A 17 -16.73 6.38 1.89
C ILE A 17 -17.07 5.02 1.28
N PHE A 18 -17.38 4.97 -0.01
CA PHE A 18 -17.67 3.72 -0.70
C PHE A 18 -16.48 2.77 -0.73
N SER A 19 -15.25 3.27 -0.92
CA SER A 19 -14.06 2.43 -0.82
C SER A 19 -13.90 1.81 0.57
N LEU A 20 -14.25 2.54 1.63
CA LEU A 20 -14.23 2.02 3.00
C LEU A 20 -15.27 0.91 3.18
N LEU A 21 -16.49 1.10 2.67
CA LEU A 21 -17.55 0.09 2.70
C LEU A 21 -17.15 -1.20 1.97
N SER A 22 -16.50 -1.08 0.81
CA SER A 22 -16.00 -2.25 0.07
C SER A 22 -14.99 -3.07 0.88
N ILE A 23 -14.11 -2.41 1.63
CA ILE A 23 -13.15 -3.09 2.51
C ILE A 23 -13.88 -3.83 3.64
N PHE A 24 -14.89 -3.21 4.26
CA PHE A 24 -15.68 -3.88 5.31
C PHE A 24 -16.44 -5.09 4.77
N ILE A 25 -17.02 -4.98 3.58
CA ILE A 25 -17.71 -6.09 2.93
C ILE A 25 -16.72 -7.22 2.64
N GLY A 26 -15.54 -6.91 2.08
CA GLY A 26 -14.48 -7.89 1.83
C GLY A 26 -14.03 -8.61 3.11
N ALA A 27 -13.78 -7.86 4.19
CA ALA A 27 -13.38 -8.43 5.48
C ALA A 27 -14.45 -9.38 6.08
N ILE A 28 -15.74 -9.10 5.86
CA ILE A 28 -16.82 -10.01 6.26
C ILE A 28 -16.69 -11.32 5.48
N PHE A 29 -16.50 -11.28 4.17
CA PHE A 29 -16.33 -12.48 3.35
C PHE A 29 -15.08 -13.28 3.74
N ASP A 30 -13.96 -12.61 4.01
CA ASP A 30 -12.71 -13.26 4.43
C ASP A 30 -12.84 -13.99 5.79
N THR A 31 -13.79 -13.59 6.63
CA THR A 31 -14.07 -14.25 7.91
C THR A 31 -14.79 -15.60 7.72
N TYR A 32 -15.45 -15.80 6.58
CA TYR A 32 -16.16 -17.04 6.24
C TYR A 32 -15.39 -17.93 5.24
N ASP A 33 -14.21 -17.51 4.78
CA ASP A 33 -13.37 -18.31 3.90
C ASP A 33 -12.56 -19.33 4.71
N GLU A 34 -12.80 -20.62 4.45
CA GLU A 34 -12.12 -21.76 5.08
C GLU A 34 -10.59 -21.70 4.89
N THR A 35 -10.12 -21.17 3.77
CA THR A 35 -8.68 -21.01 3.48
C THR A 35 -8.05 -19.97 4.39
N SER A 36 -8.73 -18.84 4.58
CA SER A 36 -8.33 -17.75 5.47
C SER A 36 -8.31 -18.20 6.93
N ILE A 37 -9.31 -19.00 7.34
CA ILE A 37 -9.38 -19.60 8.68
C ILE A 37 -8.21 -20.56 8.92
N ALA A 38 -7.94 -21.47 7.98
CA ALA A 38 -6.84 -22.43 8.12
C ALA A 38 -5.46 -21.76 8.17
N ILE A 39 -5.25 -20.71 7.36
CA ILE A 39 -4.02 -19.89 7.40
C ILE A 39 -3.89 -19.17 8.74
N ASN A 40 -4.98 -18.56 9.24
CA ASN A 40 -4.99 -17.90 10.53
C ASN A 40 -4.70 -18.87 11.68
N GLU A 41 -5.24 -20.08 11.67
CA GLU A 41 -4.95 -21.10 12.69
C GLU A 41 -3.47 -21.54 12.65
N LEU A 42 -2.87 -21.66 11.46
CA LEU A 42 -1.45 -21.98 11.29
C LEU A 42 -0.53 -20.86 11.80
N LEU A 43 -0.91 -19.60 11.57
CA LEU A 43 -0.18 -18.41 12.00
C LEU A 43 -0.47 -18.01 13.45
N ALA A 44 -1.57 -18.50 14.04
CA ALA A 44 -1.94 -18.29 15.45
C ALA A 44 -1.02 -19.02 16.43
N THR A 45 -0.04 -19.77 15.93
CA THR A 45 1.08 -20.28 16.72
C THR A 45 1.97 -19.10 17.15
N GLU A 46 1.50 -18.41 18.21
CA GLU A 46 2.07 -17.21 18.84
C GLU A 46 2.00 -15.93 18.00
N PRO A 47 0.83 -15.23 17.96
CA PRO A 47 0.83 -13.85 17.49
C PRO A 47 1.76 -13.06 18.40
N GLN A 48 2.86 -12.57 17.83
CA GLN A 48 3.81 -11.78 18.57
C GLN A 48 3.03 -10.55 19.09
N LYS A 49 2.75 -10.49 20.40
CA LYS A 49 1.82 -9.50 21.01
C LYS A 49 2.10 -8.04 20.60
N TRP A 50 3.35 -7.73 20.27
CA TRP A 50 3.76 -6.43 19.74
C TRP A 50 3.14 -6.09 18.37
N GLU A 51 2.92 -7.06 17.46
CA GLU A 51 2.26 -6.83 16.17
C GLU A 51 0.83 -6.36 16.38
N LEU A 52 0.11 -6.96 17.34
CA LEU A 52 -1.25 -6.54 17.69
C LEU A 52 -1.28 -5.10 18.24
N VAL A 53 -0.29 -4.73 19.06
CA VAL A 53 -0.14 -3.36 19.55
C VAL A 53 0.13 -2.38 18.41
N ILE A 54 1.04 -2.72 17.49
CA ILE A 54 1.35 -1.91 16.30
C ILE A 54 0.11 -1.75 15.43
N SER A 55 -0.60 -2.84 15.13
CA SER A 55 -1.86 -2.85 14.39
C SER A 55 -2.89 -1.91 15.01
N SER A 56 -3.06 -1.96 16.34
CA SER A 56 -4.03 -1.14 17.06
C SER A 56 -3.71 0.35 16.96
N ILE A 57 -2.44 0.72 17.12
CA ILE A 57 -1.97 2.10 16.97
C ILE A 57 -2.20 2.59 15.54
N LEU A 58 -1.91 1.76 14.54
CA LEU A 58 -2.11 2.08 13.14
C LEU A 58 -3.58 2.28 12.81
N THR A 59 -4.48 1.45 13.31
CA THR A 59 -5.93 1.63 13.12
C THR A 59 -6.38 3.00 13.61
N VAL A 60 -5.95 3.41 14.81
CA VAL A 60 -6.27 4.76 15.34
C VAL A 60 -5.70 5.86 14.43
N GLY A 61 -4.44 5.71 13.99
CA GLY A 61 -3.80 6.63 13.05
C GLY A 61 -4.57 6.75 11.72
N PHE A 62 -4.99 5.62 11.14
CA PHE A 62 -5.78 5.58 9.92
C PHE A 62 -7.12 6.28 10.08
N VAL A 63 -7.82 6.11 11.20
CA VAL A 63 -9.09 6.82 11.47
C VAL A 63 -8.87 8.33 11.53
N ILE A 64 -7.80 8.79 12.20
CA ILE A 64 -7.46 10.21 12.28
C ILE A 64 -7.16 10.79 10.89
N VAL A 65 -6.34 10.09 10.08
CA VAL A 65 -6.03 10.51 8.71
C VAL A 65 -7.27 10.49 7.83
N PHE A 66 -8.12 9.47 7.95
CA PHE A 66 -9.39 9.35 7.21
C PHE A 66 -10.32 10.54 7.46
N ILE A 67 -10.54 10.89 8.74
CA ILE A 67 -11.31 12.09 9.11
C ILE A 67 -10.64 13.35 8.54
N GLY A 68 -9.31 13.46 8.66
CA GLY A 68 -8.55 14.57 8.09
C GLY A 68 -8.70 14.72 6.57
N LEU A 69 -8.78 13.60 5.84
CA LEU A 69 -9.00 13.56 4.39
C LEU A 69 -10.42 13.97 4.01
N LEU A 70 -11.45 13.52 4.73
CA LEU A 70 -12.85 13.95 4.53
C LEU A 70 -13.03 15.46 4.76
N LEU A 71 -12.25 16.03 5.67
CA LEU A 71 -12.18 17.45 5.97
C LEU A 71 -11.21 18.22 5.06
N PHE A 72 -10.59 17.56 4.07
CA PHE A 72 -9.63 18.13 3.10
C PHE A 72 -8.42 18.83 3.73
N LYS A 73 -8.03 18.43 4.94
CA LYS A 73 -6.87 19.01 5.64
C LYS A 73 -5.58 18.71 4.87
N GLN A 74 -4.68 19.69 4.81
CA GLN A 74 -3.41 19.55 4.08
C GLN A 74 -2.46 18.56 4.76
N TRP A 75 -2.43 18.53 6.10
CA TRP A 75 -1.60 17.59 6.85
C TRP A 75 -1.99 16.14 6.58
N ALA A 76 -3.29 15.84 6.46
CA ALA A 76 -3.79 14.49 6.22
C ALA A 76 -3.40 13.99 4.82
N ARG A 77 -3.39 14.87 3.82
CA ARG A 77 -2.88 14.56 2.48
C ARG A 77 -1.40 14.25 2.47
N LYS A 78 -0.60 15.05 3.19
CA LYS A 78 0.85 14.78 3.31
C LYS A 78 1.07 13.44 3.99
N LEU A 79 0.41 13.20 5.12
CA LEU A 79 0.49 11.94 5.86
C LEU A 79 0.12 10.76 4.97
N TYR A 80 -1.02 10.81 4.26
CA TYR A 80 -1.46 9.75 3.35
C TYR A 80 -0.41 9.39 2.28
N VAL A 81 0.25 10.38 1.68
CA VAL A 81 1.27 10.14 0.65
C VAL A 81 2.56 9.60 1.28
N TYR A 82 3.03 10.19 2.36
CA TYR A 82 4.31 9.81 2.97
C TYR A 82 4.22 8.52 3.81
N SER A 83 3.03 8.14 4.27
CA SER A 83 2.82 6.90 5.02
C SER A 83 2.85 5.65 4.15
N PHE A 84 2.81 5.77 2.81
CA PHE A 84 2.80 4.64 1.90
C PHE A 84 3.94 3.65 2.16
N PHE A 85 5.19 4.14 2.24
CA PHE A 85 6.36 3.30 2.40
C PHE A 85 6.46 2.66 3.81
N PRO A 86 6.24 3.40 4.92
CA PRO A 86 6.17 2.78 6.24
C PRO A 86 5.08 1.70 6.37
N LEU A 87 3.90 1.96 5.80
CA LEU A 87 2.80 0.99 5.82
C LEU A 87 3.12 -0.27 5.02
N LEU A 88 3.89 -0.13 3.94
CA LEU A 88 4.39 -1.26 3.16
C LEU A 88 5.32 -2.14 4.00
N LEU A 89 6.15 -1.59 4.88
CA LEU A 89 7.00 -2.39 5.77
C LEU A 89 6.19 -3.17 6.80
N ILE A 90 5.15 -2.55 7.35
CA ILE A 90 4.22 -3.21 8.28
C ILE A 90 3.48 -4.35 7.58
N TYR A 91 3.13 -4.16 6.32
CA TYR A 91 2.44 -5.16 5.50
C TYR A 91 3.25 -6.45 5.28
N LEU A 92 4.58 -6.38 5.39
CA LEU A 92 5.47 -7.55 5.31
C LEU A 92 5.53 -8.36 6.61
N LEU A 93 4.89 -7.90 7.70
CA LEU A 93 4.86 -8.65 8.95
C LEU A 93 4.07 -9.96 8.80
N PRO A 94 4.48 -11.04 9.50
CA PRO A 94 3.84 -12.35 9.40
C PRO A 94 2.33 -12.35 9.66
N SER A 95 1.84 -11.52 10.59
CA SER A 95 0.39 -11.44 10.88
C SER A 95 -0.46 -10.89 9.72
N TYR A 96 0.16 -10.21 8.74
CA TYR A 96 -0.53 -9.69 7.56
C TYR A 96 -0.37 -10.58 6.32
N SER A 97 0.26 -11.76 6.46
CA SER A 97 0.55 -12.68 5.36
C SER A 97 -0.71 -13.18 4.63
N SER A 98 -1.86 -13.30 5.30
CA SER A 98 -3.14 -13.61 4.65
C SER A 98 -3.53 -12.53 3.63
N THR A 99 -3.41 -11.26 4.00
CA THR A 99 -3.60 -10.11 3.10
C THR A 99 -2.58 -10.11 1.95
N PHE A 100 -1.32 -10.44 2.25
CA PHE A 100 -0.25 -10.59 1.24
C PHE A 100 -0.63 -11.65 0.20
N ILE A 101 -1.18 -12.78 0.62
CA ILE A 101 -1.56 -13.88 -0.28
C ILE A 101 -2.84 -13.56 -1.08
N SER A 102 -3.81 -12.80 -0.52
CA SER A 102 -5.17 -12.68 -1.08
C SER A 102 -5.38 -11.66 -2.21
N GLY A 103 -4.37 -10.90 -2.64
CA GLY A 103 -4.44 -10.10 -3.89
C GLY A 103 -3.74 -8.76 -3.86
N PHE A 104 -3.60 -8.12 -2.69
CA PHE A 104 -2.75 -6.92 -2.56
C PHE A 104 -1.26 -7.27 -2.70
N GLY A 105 -0.83 -8.47 -2.30
CA GLY A 105 0.54 -8.90 -2.53
C GLY A 105 0.87 -9.14 -4.01
N ALA A 106 -0.11 -9.42 -4.87
CA ALA A 106 0.10 -9.45 -6.31
C ALA A 106 0.41 -8.04 -6.86
N ILE A 107 -0.32 -7.02 -6.39
CA ILE A 107 -0.06 -5.62 -6.72
C ILE A 107 1.34 -5.20 -6.23
N PHE A 108 1.71 -5.57 -4.99
CA PHE A 108 3.04 -5.25 -4.45
C PHE A 108 4.17 -6.06 -5.09
N TYR A 109 3.92 -7.30 -5.50
CA TYR A 109 4.86 -8.12 -6.27
C TYR A 109 5.15 -7.46 -7.61
N GLU A 110 4.12 -6.99 -8.32
CA GLU A 110 4.31 -6.23 -9.55
C GLU A 110 5.02 -4.89 -9.31
N LEU A 111 4.65 -4.14 -8.26
CA LEU A 111 5.30 -2.88 -7.92
C LEU A 111 6.78 -3.07 -7.53
N GLY A 112 7.09 -4.12 -6.79
CA GLY A 112 8.44 -4.52 -6.41
C GLY A 112 9.27 -4.94 -7.62
N ASN A 113 8.68 -5.70 -8.55
CA ASN A 113 9.32 -6.03 -9.82
C ASN A 113 9.60 -4.78 -10.65
N ILE A 114 8.62 -3.88 -10.80
CA ILE A 114 8.79 -2.61 -11.52
C ILE A 114 9.92 -1.78 -10.89
N LEU A 115 9.92 -1.59 -9.57
CA LEU A 115 10.96 -0.84 -8.86
C LEU A 115 12.33 -1.51 -8.99
N SER A 116 12.41 -2.83 -8.87
CA SER A 116 13.64 -3.60 -9.07
C SER A 116 14.17 -3.43 -10.49
N THR A 117 13.32 -3.55 -11.51
CA THR A 117 13.68 -3.29 -12.92
C THR A 117 14.12 -1.85 -13.15
N LEU A 118 13.51 -0.87 -12.47
CA LEU A 118 13.87 0.54 -12.59
C LEU A 118 15.21 0.85 -11.93
N ILE A 119 15.48 0.25 -10.77
CA ILE A 119 16.78 0.32 -10.07
C ILE A 119 17.86 -0.36 -10.90
N TRP A 120 17.61 -1.58 -11.40
CA TRP A 120 18.50 -2.27 -12.33
C TRP A 120 18.71 -1.45 -13.60
N GLY A 121 17.65 -0.81 -14.11
CA GLY A 121 17.72 0.10 -15.24
C GLY A 121 18.66 1.27 -14.96
N ILE A 122 18.50 1.96 -13.84
CA ILE A 122 19.37 3.08 -13.46
C ILE A 122 20.82 2.64 -13.20
N LEU A 123 21.03 1.46 -12.62
CA LEU A 123 22.37 0.97 -12.27
C LEU A 123 23.11 0.36 -13.47
N VAL A 124 22.39 -0.23 -14.43
CA VAL A 124 22.96 -1.02 -15.53
C VAL A 124 22.80 -0.38 -16.90
N LEU A 125 21.78 0.45 -17.15
CA LEU A 125 21.71 1.20 -18.43
C LEU A 125 22.95 2.07 -18.65
N PRO A 126 23.46 2.85 -17.67
CA PRO A 126 24.60 3.73 -17.92
C PRO A 126 25.83 2.96 -18.37
N SER A 127 26.06 1.75 -17.86
CA SER A 127 27.20 0.90 -18.23
C SER A 127 26.99 0.14 -19.55
N LEU A 128 25.76 -0.30 -19.84
CA LEU A 128 25.42 -0.97 -21.11
C LEU A 128 25.38 -0.02 -22.31
N TYR A 129 24.96 1.23 -22.11
CA TYR A 129 24.90 2.26 -23.16
C TYR A 129 26.13 3.17 -23.19
N GLN A 130 27.04 3.07 -22.23
CA GLN A 130 28.35 3.76 -22.25
C GLN A 130 29.12 3.57 -23.58
N PRO A 131 29.16 2.37 -24.19
CA PRO A 131 29.87 2.16 -25.46
C PRO A 131 29.25 2.93 -26.63
N LEU A 132 27.93 3.16 -26.61
CA LEU A 132 27.18 3.85 -27.67
C LEU A 132 27.39 5.37 -27.67
N PHE A 133 27.83 5.93 -26.55
CA PHE A 133 28.13 7.36 -26.40
C PHE A 133 29.61 7.63 -26.13
N SER A 134 30.47 6.62 -26.26
CA SER A 134 31.91 6.84 -26.16
C SER A 134 32.36 7.69 -27.34
N LYS A 135 32.97 8.83 -27.03
CA LYS A 135 33.31 9.90 -27.99
C LYS A 135 34.51 9.55 -28.91
N ASN A 136 34.84 8.26 -29.03
CA ASN A 136 36.05 7.76 -29.70
C ASN A 136 35.73 6.83 -30.88
N ASN A 137 34.67 7.12 -31.65
CA ASN A 137 34.55 6.65 -33.03
C ASN A 137 34.95 7.78 -33.99
N GLU A 138 36.13 8.36 -33.77
CA GLU A 138 36.96 8.98 -34.81
C GLU A 138 38.10 8.02 -35.14
#